data_AF-A0A1I6RZJ2-F1
#
_entry.id   AF-A0A1I6RZJ2-F1
#
_cell.length_a   1.000
_cell.length_b   1.000
_cell.length_c   1.000
_cell.angle_alpha   90.00
_cell.angle_beta   90.00
_cell.angle_gamma   90.00
#
_symmetry.space_group_name_H-M   'P 1'
#
loop_
_entity.id
_entity.type
_entity.pdbx_description
1 polymer ?
#
loop_
_entity_poly.entity_id
_entity_poly.type
_entity_poly.pdbx_seq_one_letter_code
_entity_poly.pdbx_strand_id
1 'polypeptide(L)' 'MNAAKALRVLIFGFLIAVLAIGLLPFLVIYNWSELYGLSEVDNSYSPLTFLQKYMK' A
#
# COMPACT_ATOMS: atom_id res chain seq x y z
N MET A 1 -22.31 -21.05 -14.98
CA MET A 1 -21.50 -20.40 -13.92
C MET A 1 -21.79 -21.11 -12.62
N ASN A 2 -20.78 -21.69 -11.94
CA ASN A 2 -21.02 -22.48 -10.72
C ASN A 2 -20.96 -21.58 -9.48
N ALA A 3 -21.89 -21.71 -8.54
CA ALA A 3 -22.02 -20.83 -7.37
C ALA A 3 -20.72 -20.75 -6.55
N ALA A 4 -20.00 -21.88 -6.45
CA ALA A 4 -18.70 -21.94 -5.78
C ALA A 4 -17.62 -21.09 -6.47
N LYS A 5 -17.65 -20.96 -7.80
CA LYS A 5 -16.71 -20.09 -8.54
C LYS A 5 -17.06 -18.62 -8.33
N ALA A 6 -18.34 -18.27 -8.35
CA ALA A 6 -18.80 -16.90 -8.10
C ALA A 6 -18.42 -16.41 -6.70
N LEU A 7 -18.60 -17.27 -5.68
CA LEU A 7 -18.24 -16.95 -4.30
C LEU A 7 -16.73 -16.69 -4.12
N ARG A 8 -15.87 -17.48 -4.77
CA ARG A 8 -14.42 -17.28 -4.71
C ARG A 8 -13.98 -15.95 -5.33
N VAL A 9 -14.56 -15.60 -6.48
CA VAL A 9 -14.27 -14.31 -7.14
C VAL A 9 -14.75 -13.15 -6.29
N LEU A 10 -15.93 -13.27 -5.67
CA LEU A 10 -16.48 -12.25 -4.79
C LEU A 10 -15.61 -12.03 -3.55
N ILE A 11 -15.15 -13.10 -2.90
CA ILE A 11 -14.24 -13.00 -1.75
C ILE A 11 -12.92 -12.34 -2.17
N PHE A 12 -12.35 -12.73 -3.31
CA PHE A 12 -11.09 -12.16 -3.79
C PHE A 12 -11.22 -10.66 -4.12
N GLY A 13 -12.29 -10.28 -4.82
CA GLY A 13 -12.60 -8.87 -5.10
C GLY A 13 -12.84 -8.06 -3.82
N PHE A 14 -13.53 -8.66 -2.84
CA PHE A 14 -13.76 -8.03 -1.55
C PHE A 14 -12.46 -7.77 -0.78
N LEU A 15 -11.54 -8.74 -0.75
CA LEU A 15 -10.23 -8.56 -0.12
C LEU A 15 -9.44 -7.42 -0.78
N ILE A 16 -9.45 -7.35 -2.11
CA ILE A 16 -8.80 -6.25 -2.84
C ILE A 16 -9.47 -4.91 -2.50
N ALA A 17 -10.80 -4.86 -2.45
CA ALA A 17 -11.52 -3.63 -2.11
C ALA A 17 -11.21 -3.15 -0.68
N VAL A 18 -11.15 -4.07 0.29
CA VAL A 18 -10.79 -3.75 1.67
C VAL A 18 -9.36 -3.22 1.74
N LEU A 19 -8.41 -3.86 1.04
CA LEU A 19 -7.03 -3.39 0.99
C LEU A 19 -6.94 -2.00 0.34
N ALA A 20 -7.59 -1.79 -0.80
CA ALA A 20 -7.57 -0.51 -1.51
C ALA A 20 -8.18 0.62 -0.67
N ILE A 21 -9.37 0.40 -0.09
CA ILE A 21 -10.05 1.39 0.76
C ILE A 21 -9.24 1.63 2.03
N GLY A 22 -8.71 0.58 2.65
CA GLY A 22 -7.87 0.67 3.83
C GLY A 22 -6.57 1.45 3.59
N LEU A 23 -6.03 1.43 2.36
CA LEU A 23 -4.83 2.18 1.96
C LEU A 23 -5.10 3.67 1.68
N LEU A 24 -6.33 4.08 1.38
CA LEU A 24 -6.68 5.48 1.10
C LEU A 24 -6.24 6.48 2.18
N PRO A 25 -6.50 6.28 3.49
CA PRO A 25 -6.05 7.23 4.51
C PRO A 25 -4.52 7.38 4.54
N PHE A 26 -3.77 6.30 4.28
CA PHE A 26 -2.31 6.35 4.23
C PHE A 26 -1.81 7.14 3.02
N LEU A 27 -2.46 6.99 1.86
CA LEU A 27 -2.19 7.79 0.66
C LEU A 27 -2.42 9.28 0.91
N VAL A 28 -3.50 9.65 1.60
CA VAL A 28 -3.79 11.05 1.94
C VAL A 28 -2.70 11.61 2.85
N ILE A 29 -2.33 10.88 3.91
CA ILE A 29 -1.28 11.30 4.85
C ILE A 29 0.07 11.41 4.14
N TYR A 30 0.42 10.44 3.29
CA TYR A 30 1.65 10.46 2.50
C TYR A 30 1.70 11.69 1.59
N ASN A 31 0.64 11.94 0.82
CA ASN A 31 0.57 13.10 -0.06
C ASN A 31 0.65 14.43 0.71
N TRP A 32 0.03 14.51 1.88
CA TRP A 32 0.18 15.69 2.76
C TRP A 32 1.61 15.82 3.30
N SER A 33 2.24 14.71 3.71
CA SER A 33 3.63 14.74 4.18
C SER A 33 4.59 15.21 3.09
N GLU A 34 4.33 14.87 1.83
CA GLU A 34 5.08 15.37 0.68
C GLU A 34 4.81 16.86 0.45
N LEU A 35 3.53 17.27 0.40
CA LEU A 35 3.11 18.66 0.18
C LEU A 35 3.66 19.63 1.24
N TYR A 36 3.73 19.20 2.50
CA TYR A 36 4.24 20.00 3.62
C TYR A 36 5.75 19.84 3.85
N GLY A 37 6.47 19.11 2.98
CA GLY A 37 7.92 18.91 3.12
C GLY A 37 8.32 18.07 4.34
N LEU A 38 7.37 17.38 4.99
CA LEU A 38 7.64 16.46 6.11
C LEU A 38 8.29 15.15 5.64
N SER A 39 8.25 14.88 4.34
CA SER A 39 8.91 13.73 3.71
C SER A 39 10.43 13.89 3.54
N GLU A 40 10.99 15.09 3.74
CA GLU A 40 12.44 15.33 3.69
C GLU A 40 13.19 14.74 4.90
N VAL A 41 12.49 14.05 5.80
CA VAL A 41 13.10 13.27 6.89
C VAL A 41 13.75 12.02 6.29
N ASP A 42 14.97 12.25 5.78
CA ASP A 42 16.05 11.30 5.65
C ASP A 42 15.80 10.15 4.64
N ASN A 43 16.27 10.36 3.40
CA ASN A 43 16.32 9.35 2.31
C ASN A 43 17.01 8.02 2.71
N SER A 44 17.67 8.00 3.88
CA SER A 44 18.13 6.81 4.60
C SER A 44 17.03 5.77 4.87
N TYR A 45 15.77 6.17 4.98
CA TYR A 45 14.63 5.28 5.31
C TYR A 45 13.79 4.86 4.12
N SER A 46 14.19 5.19 2.87
CA SER A 46 13.43 4.70 1.73
C SER A 46 13.44 3.16 1.71
N PRO A 47 12.31 2.50 1.36
CA PRO A 47 12.27 1.04 1.25
C PRO A 47 13.37 0.47 0.34
N LEU A 48 13.78 1.24 -0.69
CA LEU A 48 14.84 0.86 -1.61
C LEU A 48 16.23 0.85 -0.94
N THR A 49 16.53 1.87 -0.14
CA THR A 49 17.80 2.00 0.60
C THR A 49 17.90 0.95 1.70
N PHE A 50 16.78 0.64 2.37
CA PHE A 50 16.69 -0.47 3.32
C PHE A 50 17.03 -1.81 2.64
N LEU A 51 16.39 -2.13 1.51
CA LEU A 51 16.64 -3.39 0.79
C LEU A 51 18.08 -3.50 0.30
N GLN A 52 18.66 -2.42 -0.20
CA GLN A 52 20.07 -2.39 -0.64
C GLN A 52 21.06 -2.66 0.50
N LYS A 53 20.75 -2.27 1.74
CA LYS A 53 21.58 -2.55 2.92
C LYS A 53 21.66 -4.04 3.27
N TYR A 54 20.59 -4.80 3.04
CA TYR A 54 20.54 -6.25 3.35
C TYR A 54 21.06 -7.15 2.23
N MET A 55 21.31 -6.59 1.03
CA MET A 55 21.85 -7.32 -0.12
C MET A 55 23.38 -7.21 -0.27
N LYS A 56 24.06 -6.55 0.67
CA LYS A 56 25.53 -6.54 0.81
C LYS A 56 25.97 -7.44 1.95
#